data_AF-A0A4R4LKR9-F1
#
_entry.id   AF-A0A4R4LKR9-F1
#
_cell.length_a   1.000
_cell.length_b   1.000
_cell.length_c   1.000
_cell.angle_alpha   90.00
_cell.angle_beta   90.00
_cell.angle_gamma   90.00
#
_symmetry.space_group_name_H-M   'P 1'
#
loop_
_entity.id
_entity.type
_entity.pdbx_description
1 polymer ?
#
loop_
_entity_poly.entity_id
_entity_poly.type
_entity_poly.pdbx_seq_one_letter_code
_entity_poly.pdbx_strand_id
1 'polypeptide(L)'
;AGHPALAPAVRTTAAIAALGSLLALILGGSRTTLAMARNHHLPHALAAVHPRHKVPHRAELAVGAIVAILAATLDLRGAIGFSSFGVLVYYAIANASAWTLDEGRPPRAIPVLGLLGCLTLAFALPPASVITGAAVLAIGAALYALRRAARPNGTRPPG
;
A
#
# COMPACT_ATOMS: atom_id res chain seq x y z
N ALA A 1 -34.80 11.41 -4.77
CA ALA A 1 -35.30 11.35 -3.38
C ALA A 1 -34.73 10.10 -2.72
N GLY A 2 -34.08 10.22 -1.56
CA GLY A 2 -33.57 9.07 -0.81
C GLY A 2 -34.64 8.55 0.16
N HIS A 3 -34.73 7.23 0.35
CA HIS A 3 -35.58 6.64 1.39
C HIS A 3 -34.89 6.77 2.76
N PRO A 4 -35.33 7.68 3.65
CA PRO A 4 -34.67 7.91 4.94
C PRO A 4 -34.72 6.66 5.85
N ALA A 5 -35.69 5.76 5.63
CA ALA A 5 -35.78 4.47 6.32
C ALA A 5 -34.62 3.50 5.99
N LEU A 6 -33.96 3.66 4.84
CA LEU A 6 -32.79 2.85 4.46
C LEU A 6 -31.48 3.41 5.01
N ALA A 7 -31.45 4.67 5.47
CA ALA A 7 -30.25 5.30 6.02
C ALA A 7 -29.59 4.49 7.16
N PRO A 8 -30.30 3.98 8.18
CA PRO A 8 -29.66 3.17 9.23
C PRO A 8 -29.10 1.86 8.69
N ALA A 9 -29.83 1.19 7.79
CA ALA A 9 -29.38 -0.06 7.17
C ALA A 9 -28.12 0.14 6.31
N VAL A 10 -28.07 1.20 5.51
CA VAL A 10 -26.87 1.54 4.72
C VAL A 10 -25.69 1.83 5.64
N ARG A 11 -25.91 2.53 6.75
CA ARG A 11 -24.84 2.88 7.70
C ARG A 11 -24.30 1.67 8.45
N THR A 12 -25.16 0.73 8.85
CA THR A 12 -24.74 -0.53 9.49
C THR A 12 -24.00 -1.43 8.51
N THR A 13 -24.48 -1.59 7.27
CA THR A 13 -23.78 -2.35 6.25
C THR A 13 -22.43 -1.72 5.89
N ALA A 14 -22.36 -0.39 5.76
CA ALA A 14 -21.11 0.32 5.51
C ALA A 14 -20.09 0.11 6.65
N ALA A 15 -20.54 0.16 7.90
CA ALA A 15 -19.68 -0.12 9.06
C ALA A 15 -19.15 -1.57 9.04
N ILE A 16 -20.02 -2.55 8.79
CA ILE A 16 -19.63 -3.97 8.70
C ILE A 16 -18.63 -4.19 7.55
N ALA A 17 -18.89 -3.60 6.38
CA ALA A 17 -18.00 -3.70 5.22
C ALA A 17 -16.62 -3.06 5.47
N ALA A 18 -16.58 -1.88 6.12
CA ALA A 18 -15.35 -1.22 6.49
C ALA A 18 -14.52 -2.04 7.48
N LEU A 19 -15.16 -2.62 8.51
CA LEU A 19 -14.51 -3.51 9.47
C LEU A 19 -13.98 -4.78 8.79
N GLY A 20 -14.75 -5.38 7.87
CA GLY A 20 -14.32 -6.52 7.08
C GLY A 20 -13.10 -6.21 6.21
N SER A 21 -13.10 -5.04 5.54
CA SER A 21 -11.96 -4.58 4.73
C SER A 21 -10.71 -4.34 5.58
N LEU A 22 -10.86 -3.71 6.74
CA LEU A 22 -9.77 -3.49 7.68
C LEU A 22 -9.17 -4.82 8.16
N LEU A 23 -10.02 -5.78 8.53
CA LEU A 23 -9.59 -7.11 8.95
C LEU A 23 -8.81 -7.83 7.83
N ALA A 24 -9.31 -7.77 6.60
CA ALA A 24 -8.62 -8.33 5.43
C ALA A 24 -7.24 -7.67 5.19
N LEU A 25 -7.15 -6.35 5.34
CA LEU A 25 -5.89 -5.60 5.24
C LEU A 25 -4.90 -6.01 6.34
N ILE A 26 -5.37 -6.17 7.57
CA ILE A 26 -4.54 -6.62 8.71
C ILE A 26 -3.98 -8.04 8.45
N LEU A 27 -4.84 -8.98 8.04
CA LEU A 27 -4.44 -10.36 7.74
C LEU A 27 -3.48 -10.43 6.56
N GLY A 28 -3.71 -9.64 5.50
CA GLY A 28 -2.84 -9.55 4.33
C GLY A 28 -1.48 -8.94 4.66
N GLY A 29 -1.48 -7.79 5.34
CA GLY A 29 -0.27 -7.05 5.73
C GLY A 29 0.63 -7.83 6.69
N SER A 30 0.06 -8.68 7.55
CA SER A 30 0.84 -9.53 8.45
C SER A 30 1.68 -10.56 7.69
N ARG A 31 1.16 -11.15 6.60
CA ARG A 31 1.90 -12.13 5.78
C ARG A 31 3.05 -11.48 5.02
N THR A 32 2.82 -10.32 4.42
CA THR A 32 3.85 -9.58 3.68
C THR A 32 4.96 -9.10 4.60
N THR A 33 4.61 -8.57 5.78
CA THR A 33 5.58 -8.15 6.79
C THR A 33 6.41 -9.31 7.30
N LEU A 34 5.79 -10.47 7.56
CA LEU A 34 6.50 -11.69 7.97
C LEU A 34 7.47 -12.17 6.88
N ALA A 35 7.06 -12.14 5.61
CA ALA A 35 7.93 -12.48 4.48
C ALA A 35 9.11 -11.50 4.34
N MET A 36 8.86 -10.20 4.49
CA MET A 36 9.92 -9.18 4.43
C MET A 36 10.89 -9.26 5.62
N ALA A 37 10.41 -9.61 6.81
CA ALA A 37 11.23 -9.85 8.00
C ALA A 37 12.13 -11.08 7.81
N ARG A 38 11.61 -12.16 7.21
CA ARG A 38 12.39 -13.36 6.86
C ARG A 38 13.47 -13.06 5.82
N ASN A 39 13.23 -12.12 4.90
CA ASN A 39 14.18 -11.73 3.85
C ASN A 39 15.16 -10.62 4.29
N HIS A 40 15.27 -10.31 5.58
CA HIS A 40 16.14 -9.26 6.14
C HIS A 40 15.97 -7.86 5.49
N HIS A 41 14.84 -7.56 4.86
CA HIS A 41 14.62 -6.28 4.16
C HIS A 41 14.17 -5.13 5.10
N LEU A 42 13.91 -5.39 6.38
CA LEU A 42 13.57 -4.36 7.37
C LEU A 42 14.65 -4.20 8.47
N PRO A 43 15.03 -2.95 8.83
CA PRO A 43 15.90 -2.68 9.99
C PRO A 43 15.19 -3.06 11.30
N HIS A 44 15.97 -3.54 12.27
CA HIS A 44 15.52 -4.15 13.54
C HIS A 44 14.56 -3.27 14.37
N ALA A 45 14.58 -1.94 14.19
CA ALA A 45 13.68 -1.00 14.88
C ALA A 45 12.22 -1.03 14.36
N LEU A 46 11.97 -1.43 13.11
CA LEU A 46 10.62 -1.72 12.60
C LEU A 46 10.23 -3.19 12.78
N ALA A 47 11.17 -4.04 13.21
CA ALA A 47 10.96 -5.46 13.47
C ALA A 47 10.33 -5.75 14.85
N ALA A 48 9.88 -4.73 15.59
CA ALA A 48 9.02 -4.89 16.76
C ALA A 48 7.59 -5.27 16.33
N VAL A 49 7.49 -6.34 15.56
CA VAL A 49 6.27 -7.08 15.33
C VAL A 49 5.94 -7.78 16.65
N HIS A 50 4.75 -7.53 17.20
CA HIS A 50 4.38 -8.12 18.48
C HIS A 50 4.53 -9.66 18.39
N PRO A 51 5.34 -10.31 19.24
CA PRO A 51 5.71 -11.73 19.09
C PRO A 51 4.51 -12.71 19.13
N ARG A 52 3.35 -12.24 19.60
CA ARG A 52 2.12 -13.04 19.74
C ARG A 52 1.09 -12.82 18.62
N HIS A 53 1.04 -11.62 18.01
CA HIS A 53 0.00 -11.26 17.04
C HIS A 53 0.53 -11.05 15.61
N LYS A 54 1.85 -10.95 15.41
CA LYS A 54 2.47 -10.74 14.08
C LYS A 54 1.98 -9.48 13.33
N VAL A 55 1.39 -8.50 14.03
CA VAL A 55 0.89 -7.24 13.44
C VAL A 55 1.74 -6.06 13.91
N PRO A 56 2.13 -5.13 13.01
CA PRO A 56 2.81 -3.88 13.38
C PRO A 56 1.81 -2.85 13.91
N HIS A 57 1.28 -3.09 15.12
CA HIS A 57 0.21 -2.27 15.71
C HIS A 57 0.53 -0.76 15.78
N ARG A 58 1.79 -0.40 16.01
CA ARG A 58 2.24 1.01 16.02
C ARG A 58 2.19 1.65 14.63
N ALA A 59 2.55 0.91 13.59
CA ALA A 59 2.50 1.42 12.22
C ALA A 59 1.05 1.58 11.76
N GLU A 60 0.20 0.63 12.11
CA GLU A 60 -1.23 0.68 11.78
C GLU A 60 -1.95 1.83 12.49
N LEU A 61 -1.72 2.00 13.79
CA LEU A 61 -2.27 3.14 14.54
C LEU A 61 -1.75 4.49 14.01
N ALA A 62 -0.46 4.58 13.67
CA ALA A 62 0.10 5.79 13.09
C ALA A 62 -0.51 6.11 11.72
N VAL A 63 -0.64 5.12 10.84
CA VAL A 63 -1.28 5.28 9.53
C VAL A 63 -2.76 5.64 9.69
N GLY A 64 -3.48 4.95 10.58
CA GLY A 64 -4.88 5.24 10.89
C GLY A 64 -5.07 6.66 11.43
N ALA A 65 -4.19 7.12 12.32
CA ALA A 65 -4.20 8.48 12.85
C ALA A 65 -3.91 9.52 11.77
N ILE A 66 -2.90 9.29 10.92
CA ILE A 66 -2.60 10.17 9.77
C ILE A 66 -3.81 10.25 8.84
N VAL A 67 -4.41 9.12 8.48
CA VAL A 67 -5.59 9.09 7.61
C VAL A 67 -6.79 9.80 8.27
N ALA A 68 -7.00 9.61 9.57
CA ALA A 68 -8.07 10.31 10.30
C ALA A 68 -7.86 11.82 10.31
N ILE A 69 -6.63 12.30 10.55
CA ILE A 69 -6.28 13.72 10.49
C ILE A 69 -6.47 14.27 9.08
N LEU A 70 -5.98 13.56 8.05
CA LEU A 70 -6.14 13.97 6.66
C LEU A 70 -7.62 14.01 6.26
N ALA A 71 -8.43 13.04 6.68
CA ALA A 71 -9.87 13.02 6.42
C ALA A 71 -10.63 14.15 7.14
N ALA A 72 -10.13 14.59 8.31
CA ALA A 72 -10.70 15.70 9.05
C ALA A 72 -10.26 17.08 8.52
N THR A 73 -9.12 17.17 7.82
CA THR A 73 -8.50 18.44 7.41
C THR A 73 -8.51 18.70 5.90
N LEU A 74 -8.56 17.65 5.07
CA LEU A 74 -8.56 17.74 3.61
C LEU A 74 -9.93 17.38 3.04
N ASP A 75 -10.20 17.95 1.86
CA ASP A 75 -11.37 17.60 1.07
C ASP A 75 -11.34 16.10 0.72
N LEU A 76 -12.44 15.39 0.99
CA LEU A 76 -12.52 13.92 0.85
C LEU A 76 -12.10 13.45 -0.56
N ARG A 77 -12.33 14.29 -1.58
CA ARG A 77 -11.91 14.04 -2.96
C ARG A 77 -10.39 13.96 -3.13
N GLY A 78 -9.64 14.81 -2.43
CA GLY A 78 -8.18 14.79 -2.47
C GLY A 78 -7.62 13.52 -1.82
N ALA A 79 -8.16 13.15 -0.66
CA ALA A 79 -7.79 11.92 0.04
C ALA A 79 -8.10 10.66 -0.79
N ILE A 80 -9.28 10.61 -1.43
CA ILE A 80 -9.65 9.52 -2.33
C ILE A 80 -8.69 9.47 -3.52
N GLY A 81 -8.42 10.61 -4.17
CA GLY A 81 -7.50 10.67 -5.31
C GLY A 81 -6.08 10.22 -4.96
N PHE A 82 -5.54 10.65 -3.81
CA PHE A 82 -4.23 10.21 -3.30
C PHE A 82 -4.19 8.69 -3.08
N SER A 83 -5.22 8.14 -2.42
CA SER A 83 -5.34 6.70 -2.18
C SER A 83 -5.43 5.91 -3.48
N SER A 84 -6.29 6.35 -4.42
CA SER A 84 -6.43 5.74 -5.74
C SER A 84 -5.12 5.76 -6.53
N PHE A 85 -4.38 6.87 -6.52
CA PHE A 85 -3.08 6.93 -7.16
C PHE A 85 -2.10 5.89 -6.59
N GLY A 86 -2.03 5.76 -5.27
CA GLY A 86 -1.19 4.74 -4.62
C GLY A 86 -1.55 3.31 -5.05
N VAL A 87 -2.83 2.98 -5.12
CA VAL A 87 -3.32 1.68 -5.59
C VAL A 87 -2.98 1.45 -7.06
N LEU A 88 -3.16 2.45 -7.92
CA LEU A 88 -2.80 2.36 -9.34
C LEU A 88 -1.30 2.14 -9.53
N VAL A 89 -0.45 2.83 -8.77
CA VAL A 89 1.00 2.61 -8.81
C VAL A 89 1.36 1.21 -8.31
N TYR A 90 0.75 0.75 -7.22
CA TYR A 90 0.96 -0.61 -6.72
C TYR A 90 0.65 -1.66 -7.79
N TYR A 91 -0.50 -1.53 -8.46
CA TYR A 91 -0.85 -2.44 -9.55
C TYR A 91 0.02 -2.27 -10.79
N ALA A 92 0.46 -1.05 -11.13
CA ALA A 92 1.40 -0.83 -12.22
C ALA A 92 2.72 -1.58 -11.97
N ILE A 93 3.27 -1.48 -10.76
CA ILE A 93 4.49 -2.19 -10.35
C ILE A 93 4.27 -3.71 -10.38
N ALA A 94 3.13 -4.20 -9.89
CA ALA A 94 2.80 -5.62 -9.93
C ALA A 94 2.72 -6.16 -11.36
N ASN A 95 2.09 -5.42 -12.28
CA ASN A 95 2.03 -5.79 -13.71
C ASN A 95 3.41 -5.75 -14.37
N ALA A 96 4.24 -4.75 -14.06
CA ALA A 96 5.62 -4.69 -14.54
C ALA A 96 6.47 -5.87 -14.01
N SER A 97 6.25 -6.26 -12.75
CA SER A 97 6.96 -7.39 -12.12
C SER A 97 6.53 -8.74 -12.73
N ALA A 98 5.27 -8.86 -13.14
CA ALA A 98 4.77 -10.06 -13.81
C ALA A 98 5.46 -10.33 -15.16
N TRP A 99 6.05 -9.32 -15.80
CA TRP A 99 6.88 -9.53 -17.01
C TRP A 99 8.22 -10.19 -16.72
N THR A 100 8.74 -10.05 -15.50
CA THR A 100 10.04 -10.63 -15.11
C THR A 100 9.93 -12.08 -14.60
N LEU A 101 8.72 -12.65 -14.58
CA LEU A 101 8.51 -14.06 -14.19
C LEU A 101 8.78 -14.99 -15.38
N ASP A 102 9.71 -15.93 -15.18
CA ASP A 102 10.02 -17.00 -16.13
C ASP A 102 9.05 -18.19 -15.99
N GLU A 103 8.63 -18.53 -14.76
CA GLU A 103 7.74 -19.64 -14.44
C GLU A 103 6.33 -19.12 -14.09
N GLY A 104 5.27 -19.74 -14.62
CA GLY A 104 3.87 -19.37 -14.30
C GLY A 104 3.40 -18.03 -14.90
N ARG A 105 4.05 -17.55 -15.96
CA ARG A 105 3.73 -16.26 -16.59
C ARG A 105 2.26 -16.19 -17.08
N PRO A 106 1.49 -15.15 -16.73
CA PRO A 106 0.26 -14.86 -17.45
C PRO A 106 0.58 -14.49 -18.90
N PRO A 107 -0.36 -14.66 -19.86
CA PRO A 107 -0.13 -14.23 -21.24
C PRO A 107 0.24 -12.75 -21.25
N ARG A 108 1.35 -12.40 -21.94
CA ARG A 108 2.00 -11.08 -21.86
C ARG A 108 1.07 -9.90 -22.11
N ALA A 109 -0.01 -10.11 -22.88
CA ALA A 109 -1.04 -9.12 -23.11
C ALA A 109 -1.72 -8.63 -21.82
N ILE A 110 -1.95 -9.49 -20.82
CA ILE A 110 -2.66 -9.14 -19.59
C ILE A 110 -1.86 -8.11 -18.77
N PRO A 111 -0.58 -8.34 -18.43
CA PRO A 111 0.19 -7.32 -17.72
C PRO A 111 0.43 -6.04 -18.52
N VAL A 112 0.55 -6.12 -19.86
CA VAL A 112 0.65 -4.91 -20.72
C VAL A 112 -0.61 -4.06 -20.56
N LEU A 113 -1.79 -4.66 -20.74
CA LEU A 113 -3.07 -3.97 -20.66
C LEU A 113 -3.32 -3.42 -19.25
N GLY A 114 -2.98 -4.20 -18.22
CA GLY A 114 -3.07 -3.77 -16.82
C GLY A 114 -2.18 -2.56 -16.54
N LEU A 115 -0.92 -2.58 -17.01
CA LEU A 115 0.02 -1.47 -16.86
C LEU A 115 -0.48 -0.21 -17.58
N LEU A 116 -0.87 -0.33 -18.85
CA LEU A 116 -1.39 0.77 -19.64
C LEU A 116 -2.66 1.36 -19.03
N GLY A 117 -3.58 0.52 -18.55
CA GLY A 117 -4.78 0.94 -17.84
C GLY A 117 -4.46 1.71 -16.57
N CYS A 118 -3.52 1.22 -15.75
CA CYS A 118 -3.11 1.89 -14.52
C CYS A 118 -2.48 3.27 -14.81
N LEU A 119 -1.61 3.36 -15.81
CA LEU A 119 -0.98 4.62 -16.21
C LEU A 119 -2.01 5.61 -16.75
N THR A 120 -2.89 5.17 -17.64
CA THR A 120 -3.93 6.01 -18.24
C THR A 120 -4.85 6.59 -17.16
N LEU A 121 -5.30 5.76 -16.22
CA LEU A 121 -6.11 6.20 -15.08
C LEU A 121 -5.34 7.14 -14.15
N ALA A 122 -4.04 6.87 -13.91
CA ALA A 122 -3.22 7.73 -13.07
C ALA A 122 -3.04 9.13 -13.68
N PHE A 123 -2.92 9.24 -15.01
CA PHE A 123 -2.88 10.55 -15.70
C PHE A 123 -4.24 11.24 -15.77
N ALA A 124 -5.35 10.49 -15.70
CA ALA A 124 -6.70 11.05 -15.64
C ALA A 124 -7.08 11.58 -14.24
N LEU A 125 -6.29 11.28 -13.21
CA LEU A 125 -6.53 11.74 -11.84
C LEU A 125 -6.20 13.24 -11.67
N PRO A 126 -6.79 13.92 -10.66
CA PRO A 126 -6.47 15.31 -10.36
C PRO A 126 -4.96 15.50 -10.14
N PRO A 127 -4.33 16.53 -10.73
CA PRO A 127 -2.88 16.71 -10.68
C PRO A 127 -2.37 16.88 -9.24
N ALA A 128 -3.17 17.46 -8.35
CA ALA A 128 -2.83 17.56 -6.93
C ALA A 128 -2.58 16.19 -6.28
N SER A 129 -3.42 15.18 -6.59
CA SER A 129 -3.29 13.82 -6.07
C SER A 129 -2.07 13.10 -6.67
N VAL A 130 -1.80 13.33 -7.96
CA VAL A 130 -0.65 12.75 -8.67
C VAL A 130 0.66 13.32 -8.12
N ILE A 131 0.76 14.64 -7.96
CA ILE A 131 1.98 15.31 -7.47
C ILE A 131 2.27 14.88 -6.03
N THR A 132 1.26 14.93 -5.14
CA THR A 132 1.43 14.51 -3.74
C THR A 132 1.78 13.04 -3.62
N GLY A 133 1.10 12.16 -4.37
CA GLY A 133 1.39 10.73 -4.42
C GLY A 133 2.80 10.43 -4.94
N ALA A 134 3.20 11.08 -6.04
CA ALA A 134 4.52 10.92 -6.63
C ALA A 134 5.63 11.42 -5.69
N ALA A 135 5.43 12.55 -5.00
CA ALA A 135 6.36 13.07 -4.02
C ALA A 135 6.56 12.09 -2.85
N VAL A 136 5.48 11.54 -2.29
CA VAL A 136 5.56 10.54 -1.21
C VAL A 136 6.29 9.28 -1.66
N LEU A 137 6.01 8.80 -2.88
CA LEU A 137 6.73 7.66 -3.45
C LEU A 137 8.22 7.95 -3.67
N ALA A 138 8.56 9.13 -4.19
CA ALA A 138 9.94 9.53 -4.40
C ALA A 138 10.71 9.60 -3.07
N ILE A 139 10.10 10.16 -2.02
CA ILE A 139 10.67 10.17 -0.66
C ILE A 139 10.86 8.74 -0.15
N GLY A 140 9.86 7.87 -0.30
CA GLY A 140 9.95 6.47 0.12
C GLY A 140 11.07 5.71 -0.60
N ALA A 141 11.21 5.92 -1.92
CA ALA A 141 12.26 5.33 -2.74
C ALA A 141 13.65 5.87 -2.35
N ALA A 142 13.78 7.18 -2.11
CA ALA A 142 15.02 7.79 -1.64
C ALA A 142 15.44 7.24 -0.27
N LEU A 143 14.51 7.18 0.69
CA LEU A 143 14.77 6.59 2.01
C LEU A 143 15.16 5.11 1.89
N TYR A 144 14.51 4.34 1.02
CA TYR A 144 14.86 2.94 0.77
C TYR A 144 16.28 2.82 0.17
N ALA A 145 16.62 3.63 -0.83
CA ALA A 145 17.94 3.64 -1.44
C ALA A 145 19.04 4.05 -0.45
N LEU A 146 18.81 5.09 0.35
CA LEU A 146 19.72 5.53 1.42
C LEU A 146 19.91 4.43 2.47
N ARG A 147 18.82 3.78 2.92
CA ARG A 147 18.91 2.63 3.84
C ARG A 147 19.65 1.46 3.24
N ARG A 148 19.47 1.18 1.95
CA ARG A 148 20.19 0.12 1.23
C ARG A 148 21.69 0.44 1.13
N ALA A 149 22.04 1.69 0.85
CA ALA A 149 23.43 2.15 0.78
C ALA A 149 24.11 2.19 2.16
N ALA A 150 23.35 2.49 3.22
CA ALA A 150 23.84 2.52 4.59
C ALA A 150 23.98 1.13 5.25
N ARG A 151 23.49 0.05 4.61
CA ARG A 151 23.77 -1.32 5.06
C ARG A 151 25.24 -1.63 4.71
N PRO A 152 26.13 -1.81 5.69
CA PRO A 152 27.50 -2.18 5.40
C PRO A 152 27.50 -3.54 4.71
N ASN A 153 28.20 -3.66 3.59
CA ASN A 153 28.59 -4.96 3.06
C ASN A 153 29.52 -5.65 4.08
N GLY A 154 28.97 -6.40 5.03
CA GLY A 154 29.71 -7.27 5.94
C GLY A 154 28.85 -8.50 6.23
N THR A 155 29.27 -9.73 5.98
CA THR A 155 30.58 -10.34 5.71
C THR A 155 30.34 -11.55 4.79
N ARG A 156 31.18 -11.76 3.77
CA ARG A 156 31.27 -13.06 3.09
C ARG A 156 31.59 -14.12 4.15
N PRO A 157 30.86 -15.24 4.28
CA PRO A 157 31.30 -16.35 5.11
C PRO A 157 32.62 -16.90 4.54
N PRO A 158 33.62 -17.23 5.38
CA PRO A 158 34.82 -17.94 4.92
C PRO A 158 34.41 -19.32 4.41
N GLY A 159 34.97 -19.69 3.26
CA GLY A 159 34.75 -20.98 2.60
C GLY A 159 35.47 -22.13 3.28
#